data_AF-A0A841GZC7-F1
#
_entry.id   AF-A0A841GZC7-F1
#
_cell.length_a   1.000
_cell.length_b   1.000
_cell.length_c   1.000
_cell.angle_alpha   90.00
_cell.angle_beta   90.00
_cell.angle_gamma   90.00
#
_symmetry.space_group_name_H-M   'P 1'
#
loop_
_entity.id
_entity.type
_entity.pdbx_description
1 polymer ?
#
loop_
_entity_poly.entity_id
_entity_poly.type
_entity_poly.pdbx_seq_one_letter_code
_entity_poly.pdbx_strand_id
1 'polypeptide(L)'
;MSNVGPEGRSFHQITQADLQRLAQIAADDLSDFFDRHPEWAGQYQNRVLGTALCQGAASHYLHGEAGINDFDVYTFFARNPVRDWYAKRNKTADFGVPKFGTSVDQPGFLGRRVDLLGRSLDVSVGTDVGLAIRRWLQAGRTKSAQLLAAKAVVLLSPADRLGEVVWPAPLDAVSATL
;
A
#
# COMPACT_ATOMS: atom_id res chain seq x y z
N MET A 1 13.30 6.37 -9.51
CA MET A 1 14.01 5.69 -8.41
C MET A 1 14.51 6.78 -7.48
N SER A 2 14.32 6.65 -6.17
CA SER A 2 14.87 7.61 -5.21
C SER A 2 16.40 7.57 -5.30
N ASN A 3 17.03 8.74 -5.40
CA ASN A 3 18.50 8.91 -5.48
C ASN A 3 19.18 8.87 -4.10
N VAL A 4 18.47 8.42 -3.06
CA VAL A 4 18.97 8.40 -1.70
C VAL A 4 19.81 7.14 -1.49
N GLY A 5 21.09 7.32 -1.13
CA GLY A 5 22.00 6.25 -0.77
C GLY A 5 21.60 5.55 0.54
N PRO A 6 22.33 4.50 0.95
CA PRO A 6 22.04 3.74 2.17
C PRO A 6 21.87 4.62 3.42
N GLU A 7 22.64 5.70 3.51
CA GLU A 7 22.67 6.66 4.62
C GLU A 7 21.33 7.36 4.88
N GLY A 8 20.47 7.51 3.88
CA GLY A 8 19.16 8.14 4.05
C GLY A 8 18.03 7.16 4.39
N ARG A 9 18.33 5.85 4.52
CA ARG A 9 17.34 4.82 4.83
C ARG A 9 17.24 4.54 6.32
N SER A 10 16.04 4.19 6.77
CA SER A 10 15.85 3.67 8.13
C SER A 10 15.87 2.15 8.14
N PHE A 11 16.63 1.57 9.07
CA PHE A 11 16.69 0.12 9.27
C PHE A 11 15.92 -0.34 10.52
N HIS A 12 15.18 0.56 11.17
CA HIS A 12 14.32 0.19 12.29
C HIS A 12 13.27 -0.83 11.84
N GLN A 13 12.98 -1.78 12.72
CA GLN A 13 11.94 -2.77 12.48
C GLN A 13 10.56 -2.11 12.45
N ILE A 14 9.75 -2.52 11.46
CA ILE A 14 8.33 -2.18 11.36
C ILE A 14 7.55 -3.17 12.24
N THR A 15 6.84 -2.66 13.24
CA THR A 15 6.02 -3.44 14.17
C THR A 15 4.55 -3.40 13.77
N GLN A 16 3.73 -4.22 14.44
CA GLN A 16 2.28 -4.21 14.23
C GLN A 16 1.65 -2.83 14.53
N ALA A 17 2.15 -2.11 15.54
CA ALA A 17 1.69 -0.77 15.85
C ALA A 17 2.02 0.24 14.73
N ASP A 18 3.16 0.09 14.06
CA ASP A 18 3.48 0.92 12.89
C ASP A 18 2.55 0.62 11.72
N LEU A 19 2.22 -0.66 11.49
CA LEU A 19 1.24 -1.05 10.47
C LEU A 19 -0.15 -0.47 10.78
N GLN A 20 -0.60 -0.53 12.04
CA GLN A 20 -1.85 0.11 12.48
C GLN A 20 -1.84 1.62 12.18
N ARG A 21 -0.71 2.27 12.45
CA ARG A 21 -0.54 3.70 12.17
C ARG A 21 -0.61 4.01 10.68
N LEU A 22 0.04 3.22 9.82
CA LEU A 22 -0.06 3.37 8.36
C LEU A 22 -1.50 3.14 7.87
N ALA A 23 -2.19 2.13 8.44
CA ALA A 23 -3.59 1.88 8.14
C ALA A 23 -4.47 3.08 8.50
N GLN A 24 -4.25 3.69 9.67
CA GLN A 24 -4.99 4.88 10.10
C GLN A 24 -4.73 6.09 9.20
N ILE A 25 -3.46 6.37 8.86
CA ILE A 25 -3.10 7.47 7.94
C ILE A 25 -3.82 7.31 6.59
N ALA A 26 -3.87 6.09 6.05
CA ALA A 26 -4.56 5.82 4.80
C ALA A 26 -6.10 5.93 4.92
N ALA A 27 -6.67 5.52 6.05
CA ALA A 27 -8.10 5.66 6.33
C ALA A 27 -8.52 7.12 6.45
N ASP A 28 -7.75 7.93 7.20
CA ASP A 28 -8.01 9.36 7.38
C ASP A 28 -7.94 10.11 6.05
N ASP A 29 -6.92 9.81 5.22
CA ASP A 29 -6.80 10.40 3.88
C ASP A 29 -7.98 10.03 2.97
N LEU A 30 -8.42 8.77 3.02
CA LEU A 30 -9.52 8.31 2.19
C LEU A 30 -10.85 8.93 2.64
N SER A 31 -11.08 9.04 3.96
CA SER A 31 -12.26 9.71 4.52
C SER A 31 -12.28 11.19 4.11
N ASP A 32 -11.21 11.93 4.37
CA ASP A 32 -11.06 13.34 3.99
C ASP A 32 -11.27 13.55 2.48
N PHE A 33 -10.76 12.63 1.65
CA PHE A 33 -11.00 12.69 0.21
C PHE A 33 -12.48 12.50 -0.15
N PHE A 34 -13.17 11.53 0.44
CA PHE A 34 -14.58 11.32 0.15
C PHE A 34 -15.49 12.43 0.70
N ASP A 35 -15.14 13.01 1.85
CA ASP A 35 -15.86 14.15 2.42
C ASP A 35 -15.75 15.39 1.53
N ARG A 36 -14.56 15.64 0.97
CA ARG A 36 -14.33 16.78 0.06
C ARG A 36 -14.84 16.54 -1.36
N HIS A 37 -15.04 15.28 -1.75
CA HIS A 37 -15.45 14.90 -3.11
C HIS A 37 -16.59 13.86 -3.08
N PRO A 38 -17.83 14.27 -2.73
CA PRO A 38 -18.97 13.34 -2.60
C PRO A 38 -19.30 12.55 -3.87
N GLU A 39 -18.97 13.10 -5.05
CA GLU A 39 -19.16 12.42 -6.33
C GLU A 39 -18.21 11.22 -6.50
N TRP A 40 -17.03 11.26 -5.88
CA TRP A 40 -16.13 10.11 -5.82
C TRP A 40 -16.58 9.13 -4.75
N ALA A 41 -17.08 9.62 -3.60
CA ALA A 41 -17.63 8.78 -2.55
C ALA A 41 -18.77 7.90 -3.08
N GLY A 42 -19.75 8.49 -3.79
CA GLY A 42 -20.86 7.75 -4.38
C GLY A 42 -20.45 6.67 -5.40
N GLN A 43 -19.26 6.79 -6.01
CA GLN A 43 -18.77 5.84 -7.01
C GLN A 43 -17.84 4.77 -6.43
N TYR A 44 -17.11 5.08 -5.35
CA TYR A 44 -15.97 4.28 -4.89
C TYR A 44 -15.93 3.93 -3.40
N GLN A 45 -16.70 4.59 -2.53
CA GLN A 45 -16.67 4.31 -1.09
C GLN A 45 -17.04 2.84 -0.79
N ASN A 46 -18.08 2.32 -1.44
CA ASN A 46 -18.50 0.92 -1.32
C ASN A 46 -17.68 -0.04 -2.20
N ARG A 47 -16.59 0.43 -2.82
CA ARG A 47 -15.71 -0.38 -3.67
C ARG A 47 -14.32 -0.56 -3.09
N VAL A 48 -14.04 -0.02 -1.91
CA VAL A 48 -12.77 -0.25 -1.20
C VAL A 48 -12.65 -1.75 -0.90
N LEU A 49 -11.59 -2.37 -1.39
CA LEU A 49 -11.25 -3.76 -1.09
C LEU A 49 -10.38 -3.85 0.17
N GLY A 50 -9.44 -2.92 0.32
CA GLY A 50 -8.51 -2.85 1.44
C GLY A 50 -7.31 -1.98 1.12
N THR A 51 -6.35 -1.93 2.06
CA THR A 51 -5.11 -1.19 1.92
C THR A 51 -3.91 -2.09 2.17
N ALA A 52 -2.78 -1.78 1.54
CA ALA A 52 -1.56 -2.55 1.73
C ALA A 52 -0.30 -1.68 1.70
N LEU A 53 0.66 -2.04 2.54
CA LEU A 53 2.03 -1.57 2.45
C LEU A 53 2.72 -2.31 1.29
N CYS A 54 3.39 -1.56 0.43
CA CYS A 54 4.00 -2.07 -0.78
C CYS A 54 5.49 -1.73 -0.85
N GLN A 55 6.14 -2.26 -1.90
CA GLN A 55 7.49 -1.86 -2.31
C GLN A 55 8.57 -2.09 -1.23
N GLY A 56 9.45 -1.10 -1.05
CA GLY A 56 10.66 -1.23 -0.23
C GLY A 56 10.34 -1.45 1.24
N ALA A 57 9.42 -0.66 1.79
CA ALA A 57 8.99 -0.80 3.18
C ALA A 57 8.31 -2.13 3.47
N ALA A 58 7.49 -2.66 2.55
CA ALA A 58 6.92 -4.00 2.69
C ALA A 58 7.99 -5.09 2.69
N SER A 59 8.99 -4.97 1.80
CA SER A 59 10.10 -5.92 1.73
C SER A 59 10.99 -5.84 2.97
N HIS A 60 11.16 -4.63 3.52
CA HIS A 60 11.84 -4.40 4.79
C HIS A 60 11.06 -4.97 5.97
N TYR A 61 9.74 -4.88 6.00
CA TYR A 61 8.92 -5.56 7.00
C TYR A 61 9.12 -7.08 6.97
N LEU A 62 9.22 -7.67 5.77
CA LEU A 62 9.37 -9.11 5.60
C LEU A 62 10.79 -9.63 5.89
N HIS A 63 11.83 -8.91 5.45
CA HIS A 63 13.22 -9.39 5.46
C HIS A 63 14.19 -8.52 6.26
N GLY A 64 13.89 -7.23 6.45
CA GLY A 64 14.72 -6.29 7.23
C GLY A 64 15.99 -5.75 6.54
N GLU A 65 16.29 -6.17 5.32
CA GLU A 65 17.62 -5.93 4.71
C GLU A 65 17.74 -4.61 3.94
N ALA A 66 16.69 -4.18 3.25
CA ALA A 66 16.78 -3.07 2.31
C ALA A 66 16.73 -1.69 2.97
N GLY A 67 16.16 -1.59 4.18
CA GLY A 67 15.83 -0.31 4.80
C GLY A 67 14.67 0.43 4.13
N ILE A 68 14.17 1.45 4.81
CA ILE A 68 12.98 2.22 4.46
C ILE A 68 13.41 3.60 3.94
N ASN A 69 13.07 3.91 2.69
CA ASN A 69 13.21 5.25 2.13
C ASN A 69 11.95 6.11 2.36
N ASP A 70 10.79 5.46 2.25
CA ASP A 70 9.43 5.97 2.33
C ASP A 70 8.48 4.77 2.56
N PHE A 71 7.24 5.06 2.92
CA PHE A 71 6.17 4.06 3.00
C PHE A 71 5.21 4.22 1.83
N ASP A 72 5.25 3.30 0.87
CA ASP A 72 4.25 3.22 -0.21
C ASP A 72 3.00 2.49 0.27
N VAL A 73 1.91 3.22 0.52
CA VAL A 73 0.62 2.65 0.94
C VAL A 73 -0.39 2.78 -0.19
N TYR A 74 -0.91 1.62 -0.62
CA TYR A 74 -1.91 1.54 -1.68
C TYR A 74 -3.29 1.23 -1.10
N THR A 75 -4.30 1.98 -1.53
CA THR A 75 -5.71 1.61 -1.41
C THR A 75 -6.17 0.92 -2.69
N PHE A 76 -6.71 -0.29 -2.55
CA PHE A 76 -7.24 -1.07 -3.66
C PHE A 76 -8.75 -0.97 -3.72
N PHE A 77 -9.28 -0.81 -4.93
CA PHE A 77 -10.70 -0.69 -5.20
C PHE A 77 -11.16 -1.74 -6.21
N ALA A 78 -12.39 -2.22 -6.10
CA ALA A 78 -13.07 -2.84 -7.22
C ALA A 78 -13.31 -1.78 -8.30
N ARG A 79 -13.02 -2.09 -9.56
CA ARG A 79 -13.23 -1.17 -10.68
C ARG A 79 -14.69 -0.79 -10.78
N ASN A 80 -14.95 0.48 -11.01
CA ASN A 80 -16.28 0.95 -11.35
C ASN A 80 -16.41 0.99 -12.89
N PRO A 81 -17.45 0.36 -13.47
CA PRO A 81 -17.60 0.28 -14.93
C PRO A 81 -17.94 1.63 -15.59
N VAL A 82 -18.45 2.60 -14.82
CA VAL A 82 -18.86 3.92 -15.33
C VAL A 82 -17.72 4.93 -15.23
N ARG A 83 -16.90 4.85 -14.18
CA ARG A 83 -15.83 5.82 -13.93
C ARG A 83 -14.59 5.14 -13.38
N ASP A 84 -13.51 5.10 -14.15
CA ASP A 84 -12.25 4.56 -13.65
C ASP A 84 -11.68 5.38 -12.49
N TRP A 85 -10.96 4.70 -11.59
CA TRP A 85 -10.32 5.36 -10.46
C TRP A 85 -9.29 6.35 -10.98
N TYR A 86 -9.23 7.52 -10.36
CA TYR A 86 -8.28 8.54 -10.73
C TYR A 86 -6.86 8.11 -10.33
N ALA A 87 -6.19 7.38 -11.21
CA ALA A 87 -4.87 6.78 -10.98
C ALA A 87 -3.74 7.80 -10.75
N LYS A 88 -4.01 9.11 -10.94
CA LYS A 88 -3.08 10.20 -10.61
C LYS A 88 -3.29 10.77 -9.21
N ARG A 89 -4.27 10.28 -8.44
CA ARG A 89 -4.47 10.64 -7.04
C ARG A 89 -3.35 10.03 -6.20
N ASN A 90 -2.30 10.82 -6.01
CA ASN A 90 -1.23 10.54 -5.07
C ASN A 90 -1.23 11.67 -4.04
N LYS A 91 -1.10 11.32 -2.76
CA LYS A 91 -0.90 12.28 -1.68
C LYS A 91 0.29 11.83 -0.85
N THR A 92 0.98 12.79 -0.26
CA THR A 92 2.08 12.51 0.65
C THR A 92 1.65 12.94 2.05
N ALA A 93 1.92 12.11 3.05
CA ALA A 93 1.63 12.35 4.45
C ALA A 93 2.90 12.13 5.31
N ASP A 94 2.90 12.72 6.50
CA ASP A 94 3.92 12.50 7.50
C ASP A 94 3.57 11.26 8.34
N PHE A 95 4.51 10.32 8.51
CA PHE A 95 4.35 9.25 9.50
C PHE A 95 4.18 9.83 10.92
N GLY A 96 4.70 11.03 11.19
CA GLY A 96 4.37 11.84 12.36
C GLY A 96 5.01 11.38 13.67
N VAL A 97 5.90 10.41 13.63
CA VAL A 97 6.78 10.05 14.74
C VAL A 97 8.21 9.82 14.23
N PRO A 98 9.25 10.19 14.99
CA PRO A 98 10.63 10.21 14.50
C PRO A 98 11.29 8.82 14.41
N LYS A 99 10.56 7.74 14.74
CA LYS A 99 11.09 6.36 14.80
C LYS A 99 11.87 5.96 13.54
N PHE A 100 11.37 6.29 12.36
CA PHE A 100 12.00 5.94 11.08
C PHE A 100 12.84 7.10 10.51
N GLY A 101 13.11 8.13 11.29
CA GLY A 101 13.76 9.36 10.85
C GLY A 101 12.94 10.16 9.82
N THR A 102 13.33 11.42 9.63
CA THR A 102 12.72 12.31 8.65
C THR A 102 13.17 11.97 7.22
N SER A 103 12.26 12.07 6.26
CA SER A 103 12.61 11.96 4.84
C SER A 103 13.44 13.17 4.39
N VAL A 104 14.59 12.91 3.75
CA VAL A 104 15.52 13.97 3.29
C VAL A 104 14.84 15.00 2.39
N ASP A 105 13.91 14.56 1.55
CA ASP A 105 13.16 15.40 0.62
C ASP A 105 11.84 15.95 1.18
N GLN A 106 11.54 15.67 2.45
CA GLN A 106 10.41 16.25 3.19
C GLN A 106 10.89 16.76 4.56
N PRO A 107 11.72 17.82 4.59
CA PRO A 107 12.34 18.31 5.84
C PRO A 107 11.33 18.86 6.86
N GLY A 108 10.11 19.18 6.44
CA GLY A 108 9.03 19.61 7.32
C GLY A 108 8.31 18.48 8.06
N PHE A 109 8.64 17.21 7.76
CA PHE A 109 8.03 16.06 8.43
C PHE A 109 8.79 15.70 9.71
N LEU A 110 8.04 15.35 10.75
CA LEU A 110 8.59 14.77 11.97
C LEU A 110 9.02 13.31 11.74
N GLY A 111 8.23 12.58 10.96
CA GLY A 111 8.47 11.19 10.62
C GLY A 111 8.89 10.99 9.17
N ARG A 112 8.98 9.72 8.82
CA ARG A 112 9.28 9.27 7.47
C ARG A 112 8.09 9.55 6.56
N ARG A 113 8.34 9.89 5.30
CA ARG A 113 7.29 10.09 4.30
C ARG A 113 6.43 8.83 4.12
N VAL A 114 5.12 9.04 4.05
CA VAL A 114 4.13 8.06 3.60
C VAL A 114 3.51 8.55 2.29
N ASP A 115 3.65 7.78 1.23
CA ASP A 115 3.01 8.02 -0.05
C ASP A 115 1.71 7.20 -0.13
N LEU A 116 0.60 7.91 -0.35
CA LEU A 116 -0.75 7.36 -0.39
C LEU A 116 -1.23 7.30 -1.83
N LEU A 117 -1.39 6.08 -2.33
CA LEU A 117 -1.72 5.79 -3.73
C LEU A 117 -3.03 5.00 -3.81
N GLY A 118 -3.67 5.03 -4.98
CA GLY A 118 -4.88 4.27 -5.23
C GLY A 118 -4.83 3.46 -6.52
N ARG A 119 -5.46 2.28 -6.51
CA ARG A 119 -5.58 1.41 -7.69
C ARG A 119 -6.94 0.72 -7.74
N SER A 120 -7.65 0.88 -8.86
CA SER A 120 -8.77 0.00 -9.18
C SER A 120 -8.30 -1.29 -9.83
N LEU A 121 -8.93 -2.40 -9.44
CA LEU A 121 -8.71 -3.74 -9.94
C LEU A 121 -9.96 -4.23 -10.65
N ASP A 122 -9.80 -4.92 -11.77
CA ASP A 122 -10.91 -5.45 -12.57
C ASP A 122 -11.53 -6.69 -11.92
N VAL A 123 -12.22 -6.46 -10.79
CA VAL A 123 -12.87 -7.47 -9.94
C VAL A 123 -14.19 -6.92 -9.40
N SER A 124 -15.07 -7.82 -8.97
CA SER A 124 -16.35 -7.47 -8.35
C SER A 124 -16.16 -6.85 -6.96
N VAL A 125 -17.13 -6.02 -6.54
CA VAL A 125 -17.23 -5.55 -5.15
C VAL A 125 -17.33 -6.76 -4.21
N GLY A 126 -16.65 -6.70 -3.07
CA GLY A 126 -16.61 -7.79 -2.09
C GLY A 126 -15.63 -8.92 -2.43
N THR A 127 -14.89 -8.83 -3.54
CA THR A 127 -13.80 -9.78 -3.82
C THR A 127 -12.75 -9.69 -2.72
N ASP A 128 -12.26 -10.84 -2.24
CA ASP A 128 -11.16 -10.90 -1.28
C ASP A 128 -9.95 -10.09 -1.75
N VAL A 129 -9.47 -9.15 -0.92
CA VAL A 129 -8.40 -8.22 -1.29
C VAL A 129 -7.08 -8.92 -1.56
N GLY A 130 -6.72 -9.93 -0.76
CA GLY A 130 -5.49 -10.69 -0.95
C GLY A 130 -5.50 -11.45 -2.28
N LEU A 131 -6.62 -12.12 -2.60
CA LEU A 131 -6.82 -12.80 -3.87
C LEU A 131 -6.78 -11.83 -5.06
N ALA A 132 -7.46 -10.69 -4.95
CA ALA A 132 -7.49 -9.67 -6.00
C ALA A 132 -6.10 -9.12 -6.28
N ILE A 133 -5.33 -8.77 -5.24
CA ILE A 133 -3.96 -8.29 -5.36
C ILE A 133 -3.08 -9.38 -6.00
N ARG A 134 -3.09 -10.62 -5.49
CA ARG A 134 -2.28 -11.72 -6.04
C ARG A 134 -2.51 -11.94 -7.53
N ARG A 135 -3.78 -12.04 -7.95
CA ARG A 135 -4.14 -12.22 -9.36
C ARG A 135 -3.68 -11.05 -10.23
N TRP A 136 -3.84 -9.83 -9.73
CA TRP A 136 -3.42 -8.63 -10.45
C TRP A 136 -1.90 -8.54 -10.62
N LEU A 137 -1.14 -8.85 -9.56
CA LEU A 137 0.32 -8.88 -9.59
C LEU A 137 0.82 -9.99 -10.52
N GLN A 138 0.28 -11.20 -10.40
CA GLN A 138 0.63 -12.34 -11.24
C GLN A 138 0.35 -12.07 -12.72
N ALA A 139 -0.76 -11.40 -13.04
CA ALA A 139 -1.09 -11.06 -14.41
C ALA A 139 -0.11 -10.04 -15.03
N GLY A 140 0.54 -9.19 -14.22
CA GLY A 140 1.62 -8.30 -14.67
C GLY A 140 1.26 -7.35 -15.81
N ARG A 141 -0.02 -7.08 -16.06
CA ARG A 141 -0.51 -6.36 -17.26
C ARG A 141 -0.23 -4.86 -17.25
N THR A 142 0.13 -4.30 -16.10
CA THR A 142 0.43 -2.87 -15.96
C THR A 142 1.83 -2.67 -15.39
N LYS A 143 2.46 -1.54 -15.69
CA LYS A 143 3.79 -1.23 -15.14
C LYS A 143 3.78 -1.24 -13.61
N SER A 144 2.71 -0.74 -12.98
CA SER A 144 2.58 -0.77 -11.52
C SER A 144 2.43 -2.19 -10.97
N ALA A 145 1.68 -3.07 -11.64
CA ALA A 145 1.62 -4.48 -11.25
C ALA A 145 3.01 -5.13 -11.31
N GLN A 146 3.76 -4.91 -12.41
CA GLN A 146 5.11 -5.44 -12.58
C GLN A 146 6.08 -4.92 -11.51
N LEU A 147 6.03 -3.62 -11.21
CA LEU A 147 6.88 -3.00 -10.19
C LEU A 147 6.54 -3.49 -8.77
N LEU A 148 5.26 -3.65 -8.45
CA LEU A 148 4.83 -4.17 -7.14
C LEU A 148 5.13 -5.66 -7.01
N ALA A 149 4.99 -6.44 -8.09
CA ALA A 149 5.26 -7.87 -8.09
C ALA A 149 6.76 -8.20 -7.87
N ALA A 150 7.66 -7.24 -8.09
CA ALA A 150 9.09 -7.40 -7.82
C ALA A 150 9.45 -7.33 -6.32
N LYS A 151 8.50 -7.01 -5.44
CA LYS A 151 8.71 -6.74 -4.01
C LYS A 151 7.54 -7.25 -3.17
N ALA A 152 7.66 -7.24 -1.85
CA ALA A 152 6.57 -7.69 -0.99
C ALA A 152 5.35 -6.76 -1.01
N VAL A 153 4.17 -7.33 -0.69
CA VAL A 153 2.93 -6.61 -0.41
C VAL A 153 2.29 -7.18 0.85
N VAL A 154 1.98 -6.30 1.80
CA VAL A 154 1.54 -6.63 3.16
C VAL A 154 0.24 -5.89 3.47
N LEU A 155 -0.80 -6.59 3.90
CA LEU A 155 -2.10 -5.96 4.17
C LEU A 155 -2.03 -5.04 5.40
N LEU A 156 -2.70 -3.89 5.26
CA LEU A 156 -2.96 -2.92 6.31
C LEU A 156 -4.45 -2.90 6.70
N SER A 157 -5.33 -3.19 5.72
CA SER A 157 -6.77 -3.35 5.90
C SER A 157 -7.27 -4.47 4.99
N PRO A 158 -8.21 -5.32 5.44
CA PRO A 158 -8.99 -5.20 6.68
C PRO A 158 -8.19 -5.52 7.96
N ALA A 159 -8.68 -5.01 9.09
CA ALA A 159 -7.94 -4.98 10.36
C ALA A 159 -7.67 -6.38 10.95
N ASP A 160 -8.56 -7.34 10.70
CA ASP A 160 -8.42 -8.74 11.09
C ASP A 160 -7.30 -9.46 10.32
N ARG A 161 -6.81 -8.87 9.23
CA ARG A 161 -5.71 -9.39 8.38
C ARG A 161 -4.48 -8.49 8.37
N LEU A 162 -4.40 -7.56 9.32
CA LEU A 162 -3.26 -6.65 9.45
C LEU A 162 -1.93 -7.41 9.52
N GLY A 163 -1.00 -7.07 8.64
CA GLY A 163 0.33 -7.69 8.58
C GLY A 163 0.39 -8.96 7.72
N GLU A 164 -0.72 -9.42 7.14
CA GLU A 164 -0.70 -10.57 6.24
C GLU A 164 0.13 -10.25 4.97
N VAL A 165 1.12 -11.10 4.69
CA VAL A 165 1.89 -11.04 3.44
C VAL A 165 1.07 -11.69 2.32
N VAL A 166 0.62 -10.87 1.37
CA VAL A 166 -0.14 -11.36 0.21
C VAL A 166 0.72 -11.59 -1.01
N TRP A 167 1.91 -10.99 -1.07
CA TRP A 167 2.88 -11.24 -2.13
C TRP A 167 4.33 -11.11 -1.59
N PRO A 168 5.27 -11.98 -1.99
CA PRO A 168 5.09 -13.19 -2.80
C PRO A 168 4.14 -14.19 -2.13
N ALA A 169 3.56 -15.11 -2.90
CA ALA A 169 2.73 -16.16 -2.31
C ALA A 169 3.59 -16.98 -1.32
N PRO A 170 3.06 -17.35 -0.14
CA PRO A 170 3.74 -18.29 0.75
C PRO A 170 4.12 -19.56 -0.03
N LEU A 171 5.31 -20.11 0.23
CA LEU A 171 5.88 -21.25 -0.52
C LEU A 171 4.94 -22.48 -0.59
N ASP A 172 3.99 -22.58 0.34
CA ASP A 172 3.01 -23.67 0.41
C ASP A 172 1.89 -23.60 -0.65
N ALA A 173 1.80 -22.51 -1.42
CA ALA A 173 0.74 -22.32 -2.42
C ALA A 173 1.06 -22.95 -3.80
N VAL A 174 2.23 -23.58 -3.98
CA VAL A 174 2.68 -24.11 -5.29
C VAL A 174 2.30 -25.59 -5.51
N SER A 175 1.81 -26.31 -4.50
CA SER A 175 1.58 -27.76 -4.60
C SER A 175 0.18 -28.20 -5.06
N ALA A 176 -0.69 -27.30 -5.49
CA ALA A 176 -2.06 -27.65 -5.88
C ALA A 176 -2.40 -27.29 -7.33
N THR A 177 -1.57 -27.71 -8.29
CA THR A 177 -2.03 -27.93 -9.67
C THR A 177 -1.10 -28.93 -10.38
N LEU A 178 -1.38 -30.22 -10.20
CA LEU A 178 -1.10 -31.29 -11.17
C LEU A 178 -2.36 -32.15 -11.31
#